data_AF-N9HN44-F1
#
_entry.id   AF-N9HN44-F1
#
_cell.length_a   1.000
_cell.length_b   1.000
_cell.length_c   1.000
_cell.angle_alpha   90.00
_cell.angle_beta   90.00
_cell.angle_gamma   90.00
#
_symmetry.space_group_name_H-M   'P 1'
#
loop_
_entity.id
_entity.type
_entity.pdbx_description
1 polymer ?
#
loop_
_entity_poly.entity_id
_entity_poly.type
_entity_poly.pdbx_seq_one_letter_code
_entity_poly.pdbx_strand_id
1 'polypeptide(L)'
;MQENTIPWIIKIVPAVVGAILALVLSGDIDKDGKIEVSLNVIVKFMASVTVSLYGGSAFIEYFNLLHVSTMYQGAIMLFFAVFGLLGIGIVYQSVALLQGKPMSEVLHEIKAAFLAIWGNGKK
;
A
#
# COMPACT_ATOMS: atom_id res chain seq x y z
N MET A 1 -5.40 1.00 -30.70
CA MET A 1 -4.74 -0.10 -29.96
C MET A 1 -5.82 -0.84 -29.21
N GLN A 2 -5.98 -2.16 -29.42
CA GLN A 2 -6.96 -2.95 -28.67
C GLN A 2 -6.62 -2.87 -27.18
N GLU A 3 -7.48 -2.16 -26.42
CA GLU A 3 -7.62 -2.40 -24.98
C GLU A 3 -8.17 -3.83 -24.83
N ASN A 4 -7.27 -4.81 -24.83
CA ASN A 4 -7.64 -6.11 -24.30
C ASN A 4 -8.07 -5.86 -22.86
N THR A 5 -9.19 -6.44 -22.46
CA THR A 5 -9.76 -6.34 -21.10
C THR A 5 -9.06 -7.30 -20.13
N ILE A 6 -8.32 -8.27 -20.67
CA ILE A 6 -7.49 -9.29 -20.00
C ILE A 6 -6.30 -8.73 -19.15
N PRO A 7 -5.60 -7.63 -19.51
CA PRO A 7 -4.46 -7.06 -18.77
C PRO A 7 -4.80 -6.54 -17.38
N TRP A 8 -6.04 -6.15 -17.11
CA TRP A 8 -6.44 -5.63 -15.79
C TRP A 8 -6.50 -6.71 -14.73
N ILE A 9 -7.04 -7.89 -15.06
CA ILE A 9 -7.08 -9.04 -14.16
C ILE A 9 -5.68 -9.47 -13.72
N ILE A 10 -4.72 -9.43 -14.66
CA ILE A 10 -3.32 -9.76 -14.37
C ILE A 10 -2.68 -8.72 -13.43
N LYS A 11 -3.15 -7.47 -13.40
CA LYS A 11 -2.67 -6.42 -12.48
C LYS A 11 -3.30 -6.48 -11.09
N ILE A 12 -4.52 -7.02 -10.99
CA ILE A 12 -5.21 -7.20 -9.71
C ILE A 12 -4.51 -8.27 -8.85
N VAL A 13 -4.00 -9.35 -9.46
CA VAL A 13 -3.32 -10.42 -8.72
C VAL A 13 -2.10 -9.90 -7.93
N PRO A 14 -1.14 -9.16 -8.53
CA PRO A 14 -0.03 -8.53 -7.80
C PRO A 14 -0.49 -7.57 -6.71
N ALA A 15 -1.58 -6.81 -6.93
CA ALA A 15 -2.12 -5.90 -5.93
C ALA A 15 -2.66 -6.66 -4.70
N VAL A 16 -3.42 -7.74 -4.94
CA VAL A 16 -3.98 -8.59 -3.88
C VAL A 16 -2.87 -9.36 -3.15
N VAL A 17 -1.91 -9.95 -3.87
CA VAL A 17 -0.77 -10.64 -3.29
C VAL A 17 0.08 -9.67 -2.46
N GLY A 18 0.33 -8.47 -2.98
CA GLY A 18 1.05 -7.42 -2.26
C GLY A 18 0.31 -6.96 -1.00
N ALA A 19 -1.02 -6.85 -1.03
CA ALA A 19 -1.82 -6.52 0.14
C ALA A 19 -1.79 -7.62 1.21
N ILE A 20 -1.83 -8.90 0.79
CA ILE A 20 -1.66 -10.03 1.71
C ILE A 20 -0.25 -10.00 2.32
N LEU A 21 0.79 -9.78 1.53
CA LEU A 21 2.17 -9.64 2.02
C LEU A 21 2.31 -8.47 3.01
N ALA A 22 1.64 -7.34 2.75
CA ALA A 22 1.60 -6.23 3.69
C ALA A 22 0.99 -6.68 5.03
N LEU A 23 -0.13 -7.41 5.02
CA LEU A 23 -0.72 -7.96 6.25
C LEU A 23 0.19 -8.99 6.97
N VAL A 24 0.96 -9.79 6.23
CA VAL A 24 1.98 -10.68 6.83
C VAL A 24 3.06 -9.85 7.54
N LEU A 25 3.63 -8.85 6.86
CA LEU A 25 4.63 -7.95 7.44
C LEU A 25 4.09 -7.15 8.63
N SER A 26 2.78 -6.95 8.65
CA SER A 26 2.01 -6.28 9.70
C SER A 26 1.85 -7.11 10.97
N GLY A 27 2.10 -8.42 10.89
CA GLY A 27 1.81 -9.36 11.97
C GLY A 27 0.32 -9.62 12.16
N ASP A 28 -0.54 -9.17 11.22
CA ASP A 28 -1.98 -9.48 11.21
C ASP A 28 -2.25 -10.91 10.72
N ILE A 29 -1.29 -11.51 10.02
CA ILE A 29 -1.31 -12.92 9.62
C ILE A 29 -0.31 -13.66 10.52
N ASP A 30 -0.82 -14.54 11.37
CA ASP A 30 0.00 -15.35 12.26
C ASP A 30 0.88 -16.33 11.47
N LYS A 31 1.97 -16.83 12.08
CA LYS A 31 2.91 -17.78 11.47
C LYS A 31 2.25 -19.09 11.04
N ASP A 32 1.10 -19.41 11.62
CA ASP A 32 0.24 -20.55 11.26
C ASP A 32 -0.74 -20.23 10.10
N GLY A 33 -0.68 -19.03 9.51
CA GLY A 33 -1.53 -18.60 8.39
C GLY A 33 -2.96 -18.23 8.78
N LYS A 34 -3.27 -18.17 10.07
CA LYS A 34 -4.59 -17.75 10.56
C LYS A 34 -4.74 -16.25 10.42
N ILE A 35 -5.67 -15.84 9.57
CA ILE A 35 -6.11 -14.45 9.45
C ILE A 35 -7.31 -14.29 10.37
N GLU A 36 -7.13 -13.60 11.50
CA GLU A 36 -8.29 -13.14 12.27
C GLU A 36 -8.90 -11.96 11.50
N VAL A 37 -9.99 -12.23 10.77
CA VAL A 37 -10.68 -11.23 9.95
C VAL A 37 -11.38 -10.25 10.90
N SER A 38 -10.65 -9.25 11.34
CA SER A 38 -11.15 -8.10 12.09
C SER A 38 -11.45 -6.94 11.14
N LEU A 39 -12.31 -6.02 11.56
CA LEU A 39 -12.60 -4.80 10.81
C LEU A 39 -11.31 -4.03 10.47
N ASN A 40 -10.31 -4.06 11.35
CA ASN A 40 -9.01 -3.43 11.15
C ASN A 40 -8.25 -4.05 9.96
N VAL A 41 -8.19 -5.39 9.89
CA VAL A 41 -7.53 -6.12 8.80
C VAL A 41 -8.19 -5.83 7.46
N ILE A 42 -9.53 -5.76 7.42
CA ILE A 42 -10.28 -5.41 6.20
C ILE A 42 -9.93 -4.00 5.73
N VAL A 43 -9.89 -3.02 6.64
CA VAL A 43 -9.54 -1.63 6.28
C VAL A 43 -8.10 -1.54 5.77
N LYS A 44 -7.14 -2.18 6.43
CA LYS A 44 -5.74 -2.24 5.97
C LYS A 44 -5.62 -2.86 4.58
N PHE A 45 -6.29 -3.98 4.36
CA PHE A 45 -6.32 -4.66 3.08
C PHE A 45 -6.90 -3.76 1.97
N MET A 46 -8.07 -3.16 2.21
CA MET A 46 -8.72 -2.28 1.25
C MET A 46 -7.87 -1.04 0.95
N ALA A 47 -7.24 -0.44 1.97
CA ALA A 47 -6.33 0.68 1.77
C ALA A 47 -5.11 0.29 0.93
N SER A 48 -4.46 -0.85 1.23
CA SER A 48 -3.32 -1.35 0.47
C SER A 48 -3.69 -1.65 -0.99
N VAL A 49 -4.81 -2.36 -1.24
CA VAL A 49 -5.29 -2.65 -2.59
C VAL A 49 -5.62 -1.34 -3.34
N THR A 50 -6.27 -0.38 -2.69
CA THR A 50 -6.60 0.91 -3.31
C THR A 50 -5.35 1.67 -3.71
N VAL A 51 -4.37 1.78 -2.81
CA VAL A 51 -3.10 2.47 -3.09
C VAL A 51 -2.32 1.77 -4.20
N SER A 52 -2.34 0.43 -4.25
CA SER A 52 -1.75 -0.33 -5.35
C SER A 52 -2.43 -0.03 -6.68
N LEU A 53 -3.77 -0.13 -6.72
CA LEU A 53 -4.53 0.04 -7.95
C LEU A 53 -4.43 1.45 -8.51
N TYR A 54 -4.69 2.47 -7.68
CA TYR A 54 -4.67 3.87 -8.13
C TYR A 54 -3.25 4.43 -8.17
N GLY A 55 -2.45 4.22 -7.14
CA GLY A 55 -1.08 4.74 -7.07
C GLY A 55 -0.14 4.06 -8.06
N GLY A 56 -0.21 2.73 -8.17
CA GLY A 56 0.57 1.99 -9.17
C GLY A 56 0.19 2.35 -10.60
N SER A 57 -1.11 2.46 -10.89
CA SER A 57 -1.56 2.87 -12.23
C SER A 57 -1.18 4.31 -12.56
N ALA A 58 -1.36 5.25 -11.62
CA ALA A 58 -0.95 6.63 -11.80
C ALA A 58 0.57 6.77 -12.00
N PHE A 59 1.37 5.96 -11.29
CA PHE A 59 2.82 5.93 -11.50
C PHE A 59 3.17 5.41 -12.90
N ILE A 60 2.54 4.31 -13.34
CA ILE A 60 2.75 3.77 -14.69
C ILE A 60 2.39 4.80 -15.75
N GLU A 61 1.28 5.52 -15.57
CA GLU A 61 0.83 6.56 -16.52
C GLU A 61 1.76 7.78 -16.53
N TYR A 62 2.08 8.33 -15.35
CA TYR A 62 2.92 9.52 -15.21
C TYR A 62 4.32 9.32 -15.81
N PHE A 63 4.91 8.13 -15.65
CA PHE A 63 6.21 7.79 -16.21
C PHE A 63 6.13 7.18 -17.62
N ASN A 64 4.95 7.19 -18.25
CA ASN A 64 4.70 6.64 -19.59
C ASN A 64 5.15 5.17 -19.75
N LEU A 65 5.00 4.37 -18.69
CA LEU A 65 5.41 2.97 -18.62
C LEU A 65 4.35 2.00 -19.18
N LEU A 66 3.30 2.49 -19.83
CA LEU A 66 2.25 1.63 -20.41
C LEU A 66 2.77 0.68 -21.50
N HIS A 67 3.90 1.02 -22.12
CA HIS A 67 4.53 0.24 -23.20
C HIS A 67 5.35 -0.97 -22.69
N VAL A 68 5.66 -1.03 -21.40
CA VAL A 68 6.45 -2.12 -20.80
C VAL A 68 5.60 -3.39 -20.63
N SER A 69 6.25 -4.53 -20.40
CA SER A 69 5.55 -5.80 -20.23
C SER A 69 4.54 -5.77 -19.08
N THR A 70 3.45 -6.52 -19.23
CA THR A 70 2.41 -6.65 -18.19
C THR A 70 2.98 -7.15 -16.86
N MET A 71 4.03 -7.99 -16.89
CA MET A 71 4.72 -8.45 -15.69
C MET A 71 5.45 -7.32 -14.98
N TYR A 72 6.12 -6.43 -15.72
CA TYR A 72 6.80 -5.27 -15.14
C TYR A 72 5.80 -4.27 -14.55
N GLN A 73 4.68 -4.04 -15.23
CA GLN A 73 3.58 -3.25 -14.67
C GLN A 73 3.05 -3.91 -13.37
N GLY A 74 2.86 -5.22 -13.35
CA GLY A 74 2.46 -5.97 -12.16
C GLY A 74 3.46 -5.84 -10.99
N ALA A 75 4.77 -5.82 -11.28
CA ALA A 75 5.80 -5.59 -10.25
C ALA A 75 5.70 -4.20 -9.62
N ILE A 76 5.40 -3.16 -10.41
CA ILE A 76 5.14 -1.80 -9.90
C ILE A 76 3.92 -1.82 -8.97
N MET A 77 2.83 -2.45 -9.40
CA MET A 77 1.60 -2.56 -8.59
C MET A 77 1.88 -3.25 -7.25
N LEU A 78 2.67 -4.33 -7.25
CA LEU A 78 3.10 -5.03 -6.03
C LEU A 78 3.93 -4.13 -5.11
N PHE A 79 4.84 -3.34 -5.67
CA PHE A 79 5.64 -2.39 -4.90
C PHE A 79 4.75 -1.35 -4.20
N PHE A 80 3.76 -0.81 -4.89
CA PHE A 80 2.78 0.12 -4.29
C PHE A 80 1.85 -0.55 -3.27
N ALA A 81 1.50 -1.82 -3.44
CA ALA A 81 0.71 -2.55 -2.45
C ALA A 81 1.45 -2.70 -1.11
N VAL A 82 2.75 -3.03 -1.17
CA VAL A 82 3.59 -3.28 0.01
C VAL A 82 4.05 -1.96 0.65
N PHE A 83 4.49 -0.99 -0.16
CA PHE A 83 5.16 0.22 0.32
C PHE A 83 4.39 1.52 0.09
N GLY A 84 3.28 1.51 -0.64
CA GLY A 84 2.59 2.74 -1.02
C GLY A 84 2.08 3.55 0.16
N LEU A 85 1.49 2.89 1.16
CA LEU A 85 1.06 3.55 2.40
C LEU A 85 2.25 4.13 3.20
N LEU A 86 3.39 3.43 3.19
CA LEU A 86 4.63 3.91 3.81
C LEU A 86 5.16 5.16 3.08
N GLY A 87 5.15 5.16 1.75
CA GLY A 87 5.52 6.32 0.94
C GLY A 87 4.64 7.55 1.23
N ILE A 88 3.33 7.37 1.33
CA ILE A 88 2.40 8.45 1.71
C ILE A 88 2.74 9.02 3.08
N GLY A 89 3.04 8.15 4.05
CA GLY A 89 3.49 8.56 5.39
C GLY A 89 4.77 9.40 5.36
N ILE A 90 5.77 9.00 4.56
CA ILE A 90 7.03 9.75 4.40
C ILE A 90 6.80 11.11 3.75
N VAL A 91 5.97 11.18 2.70
CA VAL A 91 5.65 12.45 2.02
C VAL A 91 4.95 13.40 3.00
N TYR A 92 3.96 12.92 3.74
CA TYR A 92 3.31 13.71 4.79
C TYR A 92 4.32 14.19 5.86
N GLN A 93 5.21 13.30 6.32
CA GLN A 93 6.28 13.65 7.26
C GLN A 93 7.15 14.78 6.74
N SER A 94 7.55 14.67 5.49
CA SER A 94 8.45 15.62 4.84
C SER A 94 7.80 16.99 4.69
N VAL A 95 6.54 17.05 4.28
CA VAL A 95 5.78 18.31 4.15
C VAL A 95 5.54 18.97 5.51
N ALA A 96 5.16 18.18 6.53
CA ALA A 96 4.92 18.70 7.87
C ALA A 96 6.19 19.30 8.51
N LEU A 97 7.36 18.71 8.23
CA LEU A 97 8.65 19.27 8.64
C LEU A 97 8.98 20.58 7.94
N LEU A 98 8.69 20.68 6.64
CA LEU A 98 8.85 21.92 5.88
C LEU A 98 7.94 23.05 6.39
N GLN A 99 6.80 22.71 6.99
CA GLN A 99 5.89 23.66 7.64
C GLN A 99 6.35 24.09 9.04
N GLY A 100 7.53 23.65 9.48
CA GLY A 100 8.11 24.05 10.77
C GLY A 100 7.54 23.31 11.98
N LYS A 101 6.73 22.26 11.78
CA LYS A 101 6.30 21.41 12.90
C LYS A 101 7.51 20.70 13.51
N PRO A 102 7.64 20.65 14.84
CA PRO A 102 8.73 19.94 15.49
C PRO A 102 8.68 18.45 15.14
N MET A 103 9.84 17.87 14.84
CA MET A 103 9.95 16.48 14.36
C MET A 103 9.37 15.46 15.36
N SER A 104 9.31 15.78 16.65
CA SER A 104 8.64 14.95 17.66
C SER A 104 7.12 14.86 17.46
N GLU A 105 6.48 15.94 17.04
CA GLU A 105 5.03 16.03 16.90
C GLU A 105 4.57 15.40 15.58
N VAL A 106 5.32 15.63 14.50
CA VAL A 106 5.10 14.94 13.20
C VAL A 106 5.30 13.43 13.35
N LEU A 107 6.37 13.01 14.02
CA LEU A 107 6.62 11.58 14.27
C LEU A 107 5.52 10.98 15.15
N HIS A 108 4.95 11.74 16.10
CA HIS A 108 3.84 11.27 16.94
C HIS A 108 2.52 11.19 16.17
N GLU A 109 2.19 12.16 15.33
CA GLU A 109 1.00 12.12 14.46
C GLU A 109 1.08 10.96 13.47
N ILE A 110 2.23 10.75 12.83
CA ILE A 110 2.43 9.65 11.88
C ILE A 110 2.47 8.33 12.60
N LYS A 111 3.19 8.20 13.72
CA LYS A 111 3.11 6.97 14.52
C LYS A 111 1.70 6.73 15.01
N ALA A 112 0.92 7.75 15.38
CA ALA A 112 -0.46 7.57 15.83
C ALA A 112 -1.38 7.17 14.67
N ALA A 113 -1.27 7.79 13.50
CA ALA A 113 -2.03 7.43 12.31
C ALA A 113 -1.62 6.04 11.80
N PHE A 114 -0.32 5.75 11.78
CA PHE A 114 0.22 4.46 11.39
C PHE A 114 -0.11 3.39 12.43
N LEU A 115 -0.06 3.64 13.73
CA LEU A 115 -0.53 2.71 14.77
C LEU A 115 -2.04 2.52 14.70
N ALA A 116 -2.82 3.57 14.46
CA ALA A 116 -4.26 3.46 14.25
C ALA A 116 -4.59 2.60 13.03
N ILE A 117 -3.76 2.66 11.98
CA ILE A 117 -3.90 1.85 10.77
C ILE A 117 -3.23 0.47 10.92
N TRP A 118 -2.19 0.29 11.73
CA TRP A 118 -1.28 -0.88 11.69
C TRP A 118 -1.13 -1.57 13.05
N GLY A 119 -1.01 -0.81 14.14
CA GLY A 119 -0.77 -1.30 15.48
C GLY A 119 -2.00 -1.16 16.38
N ASN A 120 -2.97 -2.04 16.22
CA ASN A 120 -3.88 -2.37 17.33
C ASN A 120 -3.81 -3.87 17.65
N GLY A 121 -2.58 -4.39 17.73
CA GLY A 121 -2.27 -5.71 18.28
C GLY A 121 -2.04 -5.61 19.79
N LYS A 122 -3.08 -5.28 20.56
CA LYS A 122 -3.16 -5.57 22.00
C LYS A 122 -4.60 -5.82 22.40
N LYS A 123 -5.00 -7.09 22.38
CA LYS A 123 -5.56 -7.78 23.54
C LYS A 123 -5.28 -9.27 23.39
#